data_AF-A0A7C9D8Y5-F1
#
_entry.id   AF-A0A7C9D8Y5-F1
#
_cell.length_a   1.000
_cell.length_b   1.000
_cell.length_c   1.000
_cell.angle_alpha   90.00
_cell.angle_beta   90.00
_cell.angle_gamma   90.00
#
_symmetry.space_group_name_H-M   'P 1'
#
loop_
_entity.id
_entity.type
_entity.pdbx_description
1 polymer ?
#
loop_
_entity_poly.entity_id
_entity_poly.type
_entity_poly.pdbx_seq_one_letter_code
_entity_poly.pdbx_strand_id
1 'polypeptide(L)'
;FQKQVSSLFTEWYQICEIPSGNNDLYAKFVSQLYLNGLLRGDDLTDRFFHCLLELSVSHWEVMQLSQQVQSSFLAIDSYVKLIFSILKYSTVEDRGGKLFLLYKVLTVTVRTIQNDHDQRKENFNSNPYFRLFINCLSEICSLKARRDNMNSEVLFAFANAFHDLQPLKAPGFSFVWLELVTHKLFMPKLLMTDNQIGWPFVYLLLRDLFRFMEPYLRNAELTDPIRFVYKRTLRVLLVLLHDVPDVLCCYHLYFCNVIPPKCIHMRNIILSASPCNIRVPDPFTPNIDIRRETSKAPRILSEVHAALSENKMK
;
A
#
# COMPACT_ATOMS: atom_id res chain seq x y z
N PHE A 1 -18.11 23.43 11.89
CA PHE A 1 -17.63 22.51 10.84
C PHE A 1 -17.92 21.05 11.18
N GLN A 2 -17.36 20.46 12.25
CA GLN A 2 -17.56 19.03 12.57
C GLN A 2 -19.04 18.60 12.65
N LYS A 3 -19.93 19.39 13.29
CA LYS A 3 -21.38 19.13 13.30
C LYS A 3 -22.01 19.08 11.90
N GLN A 4 -21.57 19.94 10.99
CA GLN A 4 -22.03 19.95 9.59
C GLN A 4 -21.58 18.67 8.87
N VAL A 5 -20.30 18.28 9.03
CA VAL A 5 -19.77 17.04 8.45
C VAL A 5 -20.49 15.82 9.00
N SER A 6 -20.76 15.78 10.31
CA SER A 6 -21.55 14.72 10.93
C SER A 6 -22.96 14.63 10.34
N SER A 7 -23.64 15.75 10.13
CA SER A 7 -24.97 15.77 9.51
C SER A 7 -24.92 15.25 8.07
N LEU A 8 -23.94 15.68 7.28
CA LEU A 8 -23.74 15.20 5.91
C LEU A 8 -23.43 13.70 5.89
N PHE A 9 -22.66 13.21 6.85
CA PHE A 9 -22.30 11.81 6.92
C PHE A 9 -23.49 10.93 7.33
N THR A 10 -24.36 11.41 8.23
CA THR A 10 -25.64 10.74 8.54
C THR A 10 -26.56 10.70 7.33
N GLU A 11 -26.67 11.81 6.58
CA GLU A 11 -27.43 11.85 5.32
C GLU A 11 -26.87 10.84 4.30
N TRP A 12 -25.55 10.80 4.12
CA TRP A 12 -24.88 9.83 3.26
C TRP A 12 -25.15 8.38 3.69
N TYR A 13 -25.10 8.13 4.99
CA TYR A 13 -25.38 6.82 5.55
C TYR A 13 -26.80 6.36 5.24
N GLN A 14 -27.81 7.23 5.40
CA GLN A 14 -29.19 6.94 5.02
C GLN A 14 -29.34 6.67 3.52
N ILE A 15 -28.64 7.44 2.67
CA ILE A 15 -28.60 7.21 1.22
C ILE A 15 -27.98 5.85 0.89
N CYS A 16 -27.02 5.37 1.68
CA CYS A 16 -26.39 4.06 1.48
C CYS A 16 -27.29 2.87 1.81
N GLU A 17 -28.23 3.03 2.75
CA GLU A 17 -29.16 1.98 3.22
C GLU A 17 -30.31 1.71 2.23
N ILE A 18 -30.58 2.63 1.29
CA ILE A 18 -31.66 2.47 0.30
C ILE A 18 -31.32 1.28 -0.63
N PRO A 19 -32.09 0.16 -0.60
CA PRO A 19 -31.72 -1.09 -1.28
C PRO A 19 -31.68 -0.98 -2.81
N SER A 20 -32.46 -0.07 -3.38
CA SER A 20 -32.41 0.29 -4.79
C SER A 20 -31.31 1.33 -5.00
N GLY A 21 -30.09 0.84 -5.23
CA GLY A 21 -28.90 1.66 -5.50
C GLY A 21 -29.14 2.69 -6.59
N ASN A 22 -29.59 3.88 -6.21
CA ASN A 22 -29.93 4.93 -7.13
C ASN A 22 -28.66 5.73 -7.39
N ASN A 23 -27.92 5.35 -8.44
CA ASN A 23 -26.71 6.05 -8.89
C ASN A 23 -26.91 7.57 -8.98
N ASP A 24 -28.14 8.01 -9.24
CA ASP A 24 -28.56 9.41 -9.27
C ASP A 24 -28.50 10.09 -7.89
N LEU A 25 -28.86 9.39 -6.80
CA LEU A 25 -28.75 9.94 -5.45
C LEU A 25 -27.29 10.12 -5.05
N TYR A 26 -26.42 9.17 -5.42
CA TYR A 26 -24.98 9.30 -5.19
C TYR A 26 -24.40 10.48 -5.98
N ALA A 27 -24.78 10.62 -7.25
CA ALA A 27 -24.34 11.75 -8.09
C ALA A 27 -24.84 13.10 -7.56
N LYS A 28 -26.10 13.19 -7.11
CA LYS A 28 -26.68 14.39 -6.48
C LYS A 28 -25.95 14.76 -5.19
N PHE A 29 -25.71 13.79 -4.32
CA PHE A 29 -24.99 14.01 -3.07
C PHE A 29 -23.56 14.50 -3.33
N VAL A 30 -22.82 13.87 -4.25
CA VAL A 30 -21.48 14.34 -4.65
C VAL A 30 -21.53 15.76 -5.22
N SER A 31 -22.54 16.08 -6.04
CA SER A 31 -22.73 17.43 -6.58
C SER A 31 -22.98 18.46 -5.48
N GLN A 32 -23.76 18.12 -4.45
CA GLN A 32 -23.97 18.95 -3.27
C GLN A 32 -22.66 19.19 -2.51
N LEU A 33 -21.79 18.19 -2.37
CA LEU A 33 -20.47 18.37 -1.74
C LEU A 33 -19.59 19.35 -2.53
N TYR A 34 -19.62 19.31 -3.87
CA TYR A 34 -18.93 20.28 -4.72
C TYR A 34 -19.49 21.70 -4.55
N LEU A 35 -20.81 21.86 -4.56
CA LEU A 35 -21.47 23.16 -4.37
C LEU A 35 -21.16 23.75 -2.99
N ASN A 36 -21.07 22.92 -1.96
CA ASN A 36 -20.66 23.31 -0.61
C ASN A 36 -19.16 23.63 -0.49
N GLY A 37 -18.39 23.47 -1.57
CA GLY A 37 -16.95 23.76 -1.62
C GLY A 37 -16.07 22.75 -0.87
N LEU A 38 -16.60 21.58 -0.50
CA LEU A 38 -15.87 20.59 0.31
C LEU A 38 -14.86 19.77 -0.50
N LEU A 39 -14.94 19.80 -1.84
CA LEU A 39 -14.14 18.98 -2.75
C LEU A 39 -13.22 19.83 -3.67
N ARG A 40 -12.76 20.99 -3.18
CA ARG A 40 -11.85 21.89 -3.91
C ARG A 40 -10.39 21.47 -3.83
N GLY A 41 -10.03 20.65 -2.84
CA GLY A 41 -8.66 20.20 -2.55
C GLY A 41 -7.80 21.21 -1.79
N ASP A 42 -8.44 22.19 -1.16
CA ASP A 42 -7.82 23.12 -0.20
C ASP A 42 -7.80 22.52 1.22
N ASP A 43 -7.46 23.34 2.22
CA ASP A 43 -7.46 22.95 3.64
C ASP A 43 -8.86 22.49 4.11
N LEU A 44 -9.93 23.07 3.55
CA LEU A 44 -11.29 22.67 3.91
C LEU A 44 -11.58 21.23 3.47
N THR A 45 -11.09 20.83 2.29
CA THR A 45 -11.16 19.44 1.83
C THR A 45 -10.37 18.50 2.74
N ASP A 46 -9.18 18.90 3.19
CA ASP A 46 -8.36 18.08 4.12
C ASP A 46 -9.12 17.86 5.45
N ARG A 47 -9.68 18.94 6.01
CA ARG A 47 -10.49 18.90 7.24
C ARG A 47 -11.77 18.08 7.07
N PHE A 48 -12.41 18.15 5.90
CA PHE A 48 -13.61 17.36 5.61
C PHE A 48 -13.33 15.87 5.68
N PHE A 49 -12.31 15.38 4.96
CA PHE A 49 -11.94 13.97 4.98
C PHE A 49 -11.42 13.52 6.34
N HIS A 50 -10.71 14.39 7.06
CA HIS A 50 -10.24 14.09 8.41
C HIS A 50 -11.43 13.88 9.36
N CYS A 51 -12.41 14.78 9.37
CA CYS A 51 -13.61 14.62 10.19
C CYS A 51 -14.41 13.35 9.84
N LEU A 52 -14.51 12.99 8.55
CA LEU A 52 -15.17 11.74 8.15
C LEU A 52 -14.45 10.52 8.71
N LEU A 53 -13.11 10.48 8.58
CA LEU A 53 -12.30 9.39 9.11
C LEU A 53 -12.41 9.29 10.64
N GLU A 54 -12.33 10.40 11.35
CA GLU A 54 -12.51 10.45 12.80
C GLU A 54 -13.89 9.93 13.24
N LEU A 55 -14.97 10.34 12.55
CA LEU A 55 -16.32 9.85 12.83
C LEU A 55 -16.43 8.34 12.59
N SER A 56 -15.86 7.84 11.49
CA SER A 56 -15.86 6.40 11.18
C SER A 56 -15.08 5.57 12.19
N VAL A 57 -13.91 6.04 12.62
CA VAL A 57 -13.09 5.35 13.63
C VAL A 57 -13.78 5.42 15.00
N SER A 58 -14.29 6.58 15.41
CA SER A 58 -15.00 6.74 16.68
C SER A 58 -16.23 5.84 16.76
N HIS A 59 -17.00 5.71 15.66
CA HIS A 59 -18.12 4.79 15.60
C HIS A 59 -17.67 3.33 15.77
N TRP A 60 -16.60 2.92 15.08
CA TRP A 60 -16.03 1.58 15.23
C TRP A 60 -15.65 1.28 16.67
N GLU A 61 -15.00 2.21 17.38
CA GLU A 61 -14.60 2.05 18.78
C GLU A 61 -15.81 1.87 19.71
N VAL A 62 -16.84 2.70 19.56
CA VAL A 62 -18.06 2.59 20.37
C VAL A 62 -18.75 1.24 20.15
N MET A 63 -18.80 0.76 18.90
CA MET A 63 -19.39 -0.54 18.57
C MET A 63 -18.56 -1.73 19.07
N GLN A 64 -17.24 -1.59 19.15
CA GLN A 64 -16.39 -2.61 19.77
C GLN A 64 -16.64 -2.70 21.28
N LEU A 65 -16.78 -1.56 21.96
CA LEU A 65 -17.11 -1.51 23.38
C LEU A 65 -18.49 -2.09 23.68
N SER A 66 -19.47 -1.91 22.78
CA SER A 66 -20.82 -2.48 22.91
C SER A 66 -20.93 -3.94 22.45
N GLN A 67 -19.83 -4.60 22.10
CA GLN A 67 -19.77 -5.98 21.58
C GLN A 67 -20.57 -6.21 20.27
N GLN A 68 -20.91 -5.14 19.53
CA GLN A 68 -21.61 -5.21 18.25
C GLN A 68 -20.62 -5.28 17.07
N VAL A 69 -19.84 -6.37 17.03
CA VAL A 69 -18.72 -6.51 16.09
C VAL A 69 -19.17 -6.41 14.61
N GLN A 70 -20.35 -6.93 14.26
CA GLN A 70 -20.83 -6.89 12.87
C GLN A 70 -21.10 -5.48 12.36
N SER A 71 -21.58 -4.59 13.23
CA SER A 71 -21.90 -3.20 12.88
C SER A 71 -20.70 -2.28 12.99
N SER A 72 -19.60 -2.73 13.62
CA SER A 72 -18.46 -1.85 13.90
C SER A 72 -17.82 -1.24 12.63
N PHE A 73 -17.83 -1.95 11.50
CA PHE A 73 -17.23 -1.47 10.26
C PHE A 73 -18.18 -0.64 9.37
N LEU A 74 -19.44 -0.50 9.76
CA LEU A 74 -20.48 0.11 8.93
C LEU A 74 -20.16 1.57 8.54
N ALA A 75 -19.69 2.37 9.51
CA ALA A 75 -19.26 3.74 9.23
C ALA A 75 -17.98 3.80 8.39
N ILE A 76 -17.07 2.82 8.51
CA ILE A 76 -15.87 2.76 7.68
C ILE A 76 -16.25 2.41 6.24
N ASP A 77 -17.11 1.41 6.05
CA ASP A 77 -17.58 0.98 4.74
C ASP A 77 -18.41 2.09 4.05
N SER A 78 -19.23 2.82 4.80
CA SER A 78 -19.95 4.00 4.30
C SER A 78 -18.99 5.11 3.85
N TYR A 79 -17.92 5.36 4.60
CA TYR A 79 -16.88 6.32 4.22
C TYR A 79 -16.12 5.88 2.95
N VAL A 80 -15.75 4.60 2.84
CA VAL A 80 -15.14 4.04 1.61
C VAL A 80 -16.07 4.25 0.41
N LYS A 81 -17.36 3.95 0.58
CA LYS A 81 -18.37 4.13 -0.47
C LYS A 81 -18.50 5.60 -0.87
N LEU A 82 -18.37 6.54 0.08
CA LEU A 82 -18.35 7.97 -0.23
C LEU A 82 -17.13 8.36 -1.05
N ILE A 83 -15.92 7.94 -0.64
CA ILE A 83 -14.68 8.18 -1.41
C ILE A 83 -14.86 7.68 -2.84
N PHE A 84 -15.36 6.45 -2.98
CA PHE A 84 -15.62 5.84 -4.27
C PHE A 84 -16.63 6.63 -5.11
N SER A 85 -17.75 7.03 -4.52
CA SER A 85 -18.76 7.84 -5.19
C SER A 85 -18.21 9.20 -5.62
N ILE A 86 -17.37 9.85 -4.81
CA ILE A 86 -16.69 11.09 -5.18
C ILE A 86 -15.81 10.86 -6.42
N LEU A 87 -15.00 9.80 -6.47
CA LEU A 87 -14.15 9.50 -7.62
C LEU A 87 -14.95 9.14 -8.88
N LYS A 88 -16.05 8.39 -8.70
CA LYS A 88 -16.93 7.95 -9.79
C LYS A 88 -17.72 9.10 -10.40
N TYR A 89 -18.36 9.92 -9.57
CA TYR A 89 -19.28 11.00 -9.98
C TYR A 89 -18.66 12.40 -9.96
N SER A 90 -17.36 12.52 -9.72
CA SER A 90 -16.64 13.79 -9.85
C SER A 90 -16.90 14.42 -11.21
N THR A 91 -17.40 15.66 -11.19
CA THR A 91 -17.70 16.50 -12.35
C THR A 91 -16.46 17.09 -13.01
N VAL A 92 -15.29 16.98 -12.38
CA VAL A 92 -14.02 17.33 -13.00
C VAL A 92 -13.79 16.39 -14.18
N GLU A 93 -13.99 16.90 -15.39
CA GLU A 93 -13.79 16.18 -16.65
C GLU A 93 -12.34 15.71 -16.82
N ASP A 94 -11.40 16.40 -16.17
CA ASP A 94 -9.98 16.05 -16.19
C ASP A 94 -9.62 14.92 -15.22
N ARG A 95 -8.88 13.94 -15.73
CA ARG A 95 -8.32 12.81 -14.98
C ARG A 95 -7.43 13.27 -13.82
N GLY A 96 -6.74 14.40 -13.97
CA GLY A 96 -5.90 14.98 -12.93
C GLY A 96 -6.65 15.31 -11.64
N GLY A 97 -7.87 15.83 -11.74
CA GLY A 97 -8.67 16.23 -10.57
C GLY A 97 -9.10 15.05 -9.69
N LYS A 98 -9.47 13.91 -10.31
CA LYS A 98 -9.87 12.70 -9.57
C LYS A 98 -8.70 12.11 -8.79
N LEU A 99 -7.54 12.00 -9.44
CA LEU A 99 -6.32 11.52 -8.78
C LEU A 99 -5.89 12.46 -7.67
N PHE A 100 -5.97 13.77 -7.90
CA PHE A 100 -5.66 14.77 -6.88
C PHE A 100 -6.50 14.61 -5.60
N LEU A 101 -7.82 14.41 -5.73
CA LEU A 101 -8.68 14.13 -4.57
C LEU A 101 -8.34 12.81 -3.88
N LEU A 102 -7.98 11.76 -4.64
CA LEU A 102 -7.50 10.51 -4.04
C LEU A 102 -6.20 10.72 -3.25
N TYR A 103 -5.22 11.44 -3.79
CA TYR A 103 -3.99 11.77 -3.08
C TYR A 103 -4.27 12.53 -1.78
N LYS A 104 -5.24 13.45 -1.80
CA LYS A 104 -5.70 14.17 -0.62
C LYS A 104 -6.29 13.25 0.44
N VAL A 105 -7.21 12.36 0.06
CA VAL A 105 -7.78 11.35 0.96
C VAL A 105 -6.69 10.48 1.59
N LEU A 106 -5.75 9.96 0.77
CA LEU A 106 -4.66 9.13 1.25
C LEU A 106 -3.72 9.90 2.19
N THR A 107 -3.37 11.14 1.85
CA THR A 107 -2.51 12.00 2.68
C THR A 107 -3.14 12.28 4.04
N VAL A 108 -4.45 12.62 4.06
CA VAL A 108 -5.20 12.84 5.30
C VAL A 108 -5.27 11.55 6.12
N THR A 109 -5.51 10.40 5.46
CA THR A 109 -5.56 9.10 6.13
C THR A 109 -4.22 8.75 6.78
N VAL A 110 -3.11 8.89 6.05
CA VAL A 110 -1.75 8.65 6.55
C VAL A 110 -1.45 9.52 7.76
N ARG A 111 -1.69 10.83 7.67
CA ARG A 111 -1.47 11.77 8.79
C ARG A 111 -2.33 11.44 10.00
N THR A 112 -3.58 11.05 9.77
CA THR A 112 -4.50 10.68 10.85
C THR A 112 -4.01 9.40 11.56
N ILE A 113 -3.55 8.39 10.82
CA ILE A 113 -2.99 7.16 11.40
C ILE A 113 -1.73 7.44 12.20
N GLN A 114 -0.81 8.25 11.67
CA GLN A 114 0.42 8.62 12.37
C GLN A 114 0.10 9.35 13.68
N ASN A 115 -0.80 10.34 13.62
CA ASN A 115 -1.23 11.07 14.81
C ASN A 115 -1.91 10.17 15.83
N ASP A 116 -2.80 9.27 15.41
CA ASP A 116 -3.50 8.34 16.31
C ASP A 116 -2.52 7.34 16.96
N HIS A 117 -1.58 6.81 16.16
CA HIS A 117 -0.50 5.96 16.65
C HIS A 117 0.35 6.67 17.72
N ASP A 118 0.77 7.91 17.45
CA ASP A 118 1.64 8.66 18.36
C ASP A 118 0.93 9.06 19.66
N GLN A 119 -0.37 9.36 19.58
CA GLN A 119 -1.19 9.70 20.74
C GLN A 119 -1.54 8.47 21.58
N ARG A 120 -1.93 7.36 20.95
CA ARG A 120 -2.44 6.16 21.67
C ARG A 120 -1.36 5.16 22.05
N LYS A 121 -0.23 5.15 21.34
CA LYS A 121 0.91 4.24 21.57
C LYS A 121 0.43 2.77 21.64
N GLU A 122 0.55 2.13 22.79
CA GLU A 122 0.18 0.72 23.01
C GLU A 122 -1.33 0.47 22.83
N ASN A 123 -2.17 1.50 22.95
CA ASN A 123 -3.62 1.39 22.76
C ASN A 123 -4.05 1.66 21.31
N PHE A 124 -3.10 1.92 20.40
CA PHE A 124 -3.40 2.12 18.99
C PHE A 124 -4.03 0.87 18.38
N ASN A 125 -5.11 1.04 17.60
CA ASN A 125 -5.77 -0.06 16.92
C ASN A 125 -5.75 0.12 15.40
N SER A 126 -5.02 -0.76 14.72
CA SER A 126 -4.85 -0.70 13.27
C SER A 126 -6.03 -1.25 12.45
N ASN A 127 -6.97 -1.98 13.07
CA ASN A 127 -8.07 -2.67 12.39
C ASN A 127 -9.00 -1.76 11.57
N PRO A 128 -9.49 -0.61 12.08
CA PRO A 128 -10.36 0.26 11.29
C PRO A 128 -9.65 0.78 10.03
N TYR A 129 -8.36 1.10 10.14
CA TYR A 129 -7.55 1.57 9.02
C TYR A 129 -7.22 0.47 8.01
N PHE A 130 -7.02 -0.78 8.46
CA PHE A 130 -6.91 -1.91 7.55
C PHE A 130 -8.17 -2.07 6.69
N ARG A 131 -9.35 -2.06 7.31
CA ARG A 131 -10.64 -2.15 6.62
C ARG A 131 -10.81 -1.03 5.59
N LEU A 132 -10.46 0.20 5.98
CA LEU A 132 -10.50 1.37 5.09
C LEU A 132 -9.64 1.13 3.83
N PHE A 133 -8.35 0.84 3.99
CA PHE A 133 -7.44 0.68 2.86
C PHE A 133 -7.82 -0.50 1.97
N ILE A 134 -8.18 -1.66 2.54
CA ILE A 134 -8.49 -2.84 1.75
C ILE A 134 -9.78 -2.68 0.94
N ASN A 135 -10.79 -2.03 1.51
CA ASN A 135 -12.04 -1.76 0.80
C ASN A 135 -11.85 -0.66 -0.25
N CYS A 136 -11.06 0.39 0.03
CA CYS A 136 -10.69 1.37 -1.00
C CYS A 136 -9.95 0.70 -2.17
N LEU A 137 -8.96 -0.16 -1.90
CA LEU A 137 -8.26 -0.91 -2.94
C LEU A 137 -9.23 -1.79 -3.73
N SER A 138 -10.12 -2.52 -3.06
CA SER A 138 -11.11 -3.39 -3.70
C SER A 138 -12.05 -2.63 -4.63
N GLU A 139 -12.63 -1.52 -4.15
CA GLU A 139 -13.55 -0.70 -4.92
C GLU A 139 -12.86 -0.05 -6.11
N ILE A 140 -11.68 0.54 -5.94
CA ILE A 140 -10.99 1.18 -7.06
C ILE A 140 -10.54 0.14 -8.09
N CYS A 141 -10.15 -1.06 -7.64
CA CYS A 141 -9.86 -2.19 -8.51
C CYS A 141 -11.08 -2.74 -9.26
N SER A 142 -12.31 -2.43 -8.83
CA SER A 142 -13.56 -2.89 -9.43
C SER A 142 -14.03 -2.00 -10.60
N LEU A 143 -13.51 -0.76 -10.71
CA LEU A 143 -13.81 0.23 -11.77
C LEU A 143 -13.31 -0.16 -13.18
N LYS A 144 -13.23 -1.45 -13.50
CA LYS A 144 -12.68 -2.07 -14.72
C LYS A 144 -13.30 -1.64 -16.06
N ALA A 145 -14.03 -0.54 -16.14
CA ALA A 145 -14.53 0.00 -17.40
C ALA A 145 -13.67 1.18 -17.88
N ARG A 146 -12.74 0.87 -18.81
CA ARG A 146 -12.06 1.75 -19.78
C ARG A 146 -10.66 2.30 -19.38
N ARG A 147 -9.65 1.72 -20.06
CA ARG A 147 -8.24 2.15 -20.26
C ARG A 147 -7.26 1.84 -19.13
N ASP A 148 -6.23 1.08 -19.50
CA ASP A 148 -5.27 0.39 -18.62
C ASP A 148 -4.34 1.28 -17.77
N ASN A 149 -4.28 2.61 -18.01
CA ASN A 149 -3.32 3.47 -17.31
C ASN A 149 -3.80 4.04 -15.96
N MET A 150 -5.12 4.25 -15.77
CA MET A 150 -5.63 4.86 -14.52
C MET A 150 -5.37 3.99 -13.29
N ASN A 151 -5.36 2.67 -13.47
CA ASN A 151 -5.14 1.73 -12.39
C ASN A 151 -3.72 1.84 -11.81
N SER A 152 -2.72 2.11 -12.66
CA SER A 152 -1.31 2.21 -12.25
C SER A 152 -1.05 3.44 -11.39
N GLU A 153 -1.56 4.61 -11.79
CA GLU A 153 -1.39 5.86 -11.01
C GLU A 153 -2.05 5.76 -9.62
N VAL A 154 -3.21 5.12 -9.55
CA VAL A 154 -3.84 4.82 -8.26
C VAL A 154 -2.93 3.90 -7.42
N LEU A 155 -2.42 2.81 -7.98
CA LEU A 155 -1.53 1.90 -7.26
C LEU A 155 -0.27 2.63 -6.76
N PHE A 156 0.27 3.57 -7.53
CA PHE A 156 1.41 4.40 -7.11
C PHE A 156 1.04 5.33 -5.96
N ALA A 157 -0.16 5.90 -5.97
CA ALA A 157 -0.67 6.70 -4.86
C ALA A 157 -0.74 5.88 -3.56
N PHE A 158 -1.26 4.66 -3.62
CA PHE A 158 -1.26 3.74 -2.48
C PHE A 158 0.15 3.33 -2.06
N ALA A 159 1.05 3.06 -3.01
CA ALA A 159 2.44 2.73 -2.70
C ALA A 159 3.14 3.85 -1.93
N ASN A 160 2.95 5.10 -2.34
CA ASN A 160 3.48 6.26 -1.63
C ASN A 160 2.85 6.42 -0.23
N ALA A 161 1.53 6.25 -0.11
CA ALA A 161 0.86 6.28 1.19
C ALA A 161 1.38 5.18 2.13
N PHE A 162 1.64 3.97 1.61
CA PHE A 162 2.24 2.89 2.39
C PHE A 162 3.71 3.16 2.72
N HIS A 163 4.49 3.76 1.83
CA HIS A 163 5.85 4.21 2.15
C HIS A 163 5.86 5.22 3.33
N ASP A 164 4.87 6.11 3.37
CA ASP A 164 4.71 7.06 4.47
C ASP A 164 4.22 6.41 5.77
N LEU A 165 3.54 5.27 5.68
CA LEU A 165 3.12 4.43 6.82
C LEU A 165 4.08 3.28 7.12
N GLN A 166 5.32 3.34 6.64
CA GLN A 166 6.27 2.25 6.83
C GLN A 166 6.48 1.89 8.31
N PRO A 167 6.86 0.63 8.63
CA PRO A 167 6.97 0.16 10.00
C PRO A 167 7.95 0.95 10.89
N LEU A 168 8.98 1.58 10.32
CA LEU A 168 9.90 2.45 11.08
C LEU A 168 9.26 3.79 11.50
N LYS A 169 8.22 4.26 10.78
CA LYS A 169 7.47 5.48 11.11
C LYS A 169 6.29 5.19 12.04
N ALA A 170 5.61 4.06 11.86
CA ALA A 170 4.47 3.64 12.68
C ALA A 170 4.56 2.15 13.07
N PRO A 171 5.37 1.78 14.08
CA PRO A 171 5.59 0.38 14.48
C PRO A 171 4.31 -0.38 14.84
N GLY A 172 3.33 0.29 15.48
CA GLY A 172 2.03 -0.30 15.82
C GLY A 172 1.17 -0.66 14.60
N PHE A 173 1.50 -0.12 13.43
CA PHE A 173 0.84 -0.41 12.16
C PHE A 173 1.56 -1.50 11.33
N SER A 174 2.70 -2.02 11.81
CA SER A 174 3.61 -2.86 11.01
C SER A 174 2.97 -4.14 10.45
N PHE A 175 2.11 -4.81 11.23
CA PHE A 175 1.41 -6.02 10.77
C PHE A 175 0.39 -5.73 9.67
N VAL A 176 -0.44 -4.70 9.88
CA VAL A 176 -1.44 -4.25 8.90
C VAL A 176 -0.75 -3.74 7.64
N TRP A 177 0.32 -2.96 7.81
CA TRP A 177 1.15 -2.49 6.70
C TRP A 177 1.64 -3.67 5.86
N LEU A 178 2.22 -4.69 6.48
CA LEU A 178 2.73 -5.86 5.77
C LEU A 178 1.60 -6.60 5.04
N GLU A 179 0.42 -6.70 5.65
CA GLU A 179 -0.74 -7.31 5.00
C GLU A 179 -1.23 -6.51 3.78
N LEU A 180 -1.26 -5.18 3.86
CA LEU A 180 -1.68 -4.30 2.77
C LEU A 180 -0.69 -4.33 1.61
N VAL A 181 0.61 -4.15 1.88
CA VAL A 181 1.63 -4.08 0.82
C VAL A 181 1.87 -5.41 0.13
N THR A 182 1.45 -6.53 0.74
CA THR A 182 1.55 -7.87 0.15
C THR A 182 0.21 -8.41 -0.35
N HIS A 183 -0.85 -7.60 -0.26
CA HIS A 183 -2.20 -8.05 -0.59
C HIS A 183 -2.35 -8.38 -2.08
N LYS A 184 -3.15 -9.41 -2.40
CA LYS A 184 -3.41 -9.90 -3.77
C LYS A 184 -4.02 -8.86 -4.71
N LEU A 185 -4.68 -7.84 -4.16
CA LEU A 185 -5.24 -6.72 -4.93
C LEU A 185 -4.23 -5.61 -5.21
N PHE A 186 -3.05 -5.66 -4.58
CA PHE A 186 -2.05 -4.58 -4.62
C PHE A 186 -0.74 -5.04 -5.25
N MET A 187 0.07 -5.85 -4.56
CA MET A 187 1.44 -6.20 -5.00
C MET A 187 1.47 -6.87 -6.38
N PRO A 188 0.64 -7.88 -6.69
CA PRO A 188 0.63 -8.47 -8.02
C PRO A 188 0.29 -7.45 -9.11
N LYS A 189 -0.66 -6.53 -8.85
CA LYS A 189 -1.02 -5.51 -9.84
C LYS A 189 0.11 -4.51 -10.08
N LEU A 190 0.83 -4.15 -9.02
CA LEU A 190 1.98 -3.25 -9.09
C LEU A 190 3.16 -3.92 -9.84
N LEU A 191 3.35 -5.23 -9.66
CA LEU A 191 4.35 -6.01 -10.39
C LEU A 191 4.03 -6.16 -11.88
N MET A 192 2.75 -6.24 -12.22
CA MET A 192 2.24 -6.49 -13.58
C MET A 192 2.00 -5.22 -14.41
N THR A 193 2.38 -4.04 -13.92
CA THR A 193 2.28 -2.80 -14.71
C THR A 193 3.19 -2.85 -15.94
N ASP A 194 2.72 -2.33 -17.06
CA ASP A 194 3.47 -2.26 -18.32
C ASP A 194 4.84 -1.61 -18.18
N ASN A 195 5.82 -2.06 -18.95
CA ASN A 195 7.19 -1.52 -18.93
C ASN A 195 7.85 -1.48 -17.54
N GLN A 196 7.36 -2.30 -16.59
CA GLN A 196 7.95 -2.45 -15.25
C GLN A 196 7.94 -1.16 -14.41
N ILE A 197 7.05 -0.21 -14.74
CA ILE A 197 6.97 1.10 -14.07
C ILE A 197 6.58 1.01 -12.58
N GLY A 198 5.95 -0.10 -12.16
CA GLY A 198 5.61 -0.38 -10.77
C GLY A 198 6.73 -1.03 -9.95
N TRP A 199 7.77 -1.57 -10.60
CA TRP A 199 8.87 -2.23 -9.88
C TRP A 199 9.64 -1.30 -8.92
N PRO A 200 9.90 -0.02 -9.25
CA PRO A 200 10.49 0.92 -8.29
C PRO A 200 9.67 1.07 -7.00
N PHE A 201 8.33 0.99 -7.09
CA PHE A 201 7.46 1.07 -5.92
C PHE A 201 7.48 -0.22 -5.09
N VAL A 202 7.53 -1.40 -5.74
CA VAL A 202 7.74 -2.67 -5.01
C VAL A 202 9.10 -2.66 -4.31
N TYR A 203 10.15 -2.22 -5.00
CA TYR A 203 11.49 -2.05 -4.42
C TYR A 203 11.47 -1.10 -3.22
N LEU A 204 10.79 0.05 -3.33
CA LEU A 204 10.61 1.02 -2.23
C LEU A 204 10.01 0.37 -0.98
N LEU A 205 8.91 -0.38 -1.14
CA LEU A 205 8.23 -1.02 -0.02
C LEU A 205 9.05 -2.18 0.57
N LEU A 206 9.70 -3.01 -0.26
CA LEU A 206 10.60 -4.06 0.22
C LEU A 206 11.79 -3.49 0.99
N ARG A 207 12.33 -2.35 0.52
CA ARG A 207 13.37 -1.61 1.23
C ARG A 207 12.91 -1.20 2.63
N ASP A 208 11.72 -0.64 2.75
CA ASP A 208 11.18 -0.23 4.05
C ASP A 208 11.02 -1.43 4.99
N LEU A 209 10.53 -2.56 4.47
CA LEU A 209 10.42 -3.82 5.22
C LEU A 209 11.78 -4.35 5.68
N PHE A 210 12.77 -4.41 4.79
CA PHE A 210 14.10 -4.93 5.15
C PHE A 210 14.83 -4.02 6.13
N ARG A 211 14.71 -2.69 5.98
CA ARG A 211 15.26 -1.74 6.95
C ARG A 211 14.63 -1.88 8.33
N PHE A 212 13.32 -2.08 8.40
CA PHE A 212 12.63 -2.38 9.66
C PHE A 212 13.13 -3.67 10.31
N MET A 213 13.33 -4.73 9.51
CA MET A 213 13.76 -6.03 10.00
C MET A 213 15.25 -6.11 10.34
N GLU A 214 16.08 -5.28 9.72
CA GLU A 214 17.55 -5.31 9.80
C GLU A 214 18.11 -5.48 11.22
N PRO A 215 17.75 -4.65 12.22
CA PRO A 215 18.34 -4.74 13.55
C PRO A 215 18.03 -6.08 14.23
N TYR A 216 16.79 -6.57 14.08
CA TYR A 216 16.36 -7.85 14.65
C TYR A 216 17.04 -9.04 13.96
N LEU A 217 17.23 -8.95 12.65
CA LEU A 217 17.93 -9.95 11.85
C LEU A 217 19.43 -10.01 12.20
N ARG A 218 20.05 -8.86 12.42
CA ARG A 218 21.48 -8.74 12.75
C ARG A 218 21.79 -9.38 14.11
N ASN A 219 20.93 -9.12 15.09
CA ASN A 219 21.10 -9.59 16.46
C ASN A 219 20.46 -10.96 16.73
N ALA A 220 19.72 -11.50 15.75
CA ALA A 220 18.93 -12.73 15.90
C ALA A 220 17.86 -12.64 17.01
N GLU A 221 17.33 -11.44 17.26
CA GLU A 221 16.31 -11.15 18.27
C GLU A 221 14.90 -11.30 17.67
N LEU A 222 14.50 -12.55 17.44
CA LEU A 222 13.21 -12.89 16.83
C LEU A 222 12.16 -13.22 17.89
N THR A 223 11.67 -12.20 18.59
CA THR A 223 10.45 -12.28 19.41
C THR A 223 9.28 -12.79 18.57
N ASP A 224 8.20 -13.30 19.17
CA ASP A 224 7.08 -13.84 18.41
C ASP A 224 6.47 -12.87 17.38
N PRO A 225 6.28 -11.56 17.71
CA PRO A 225 5.90 -10.53 16.74
C PRO A 225 6.85 -10.46 15.53
N ILE A 226 8.15 -10.38 15.77
CA ILE A 226 9.16 -10.25 14.71
C ILE A 226 9.28 -11.55 13.90
N ARG A 227 9.16 -12.72 14.55
CA ARG A 227 9.14 -14.03 13.89
C ARG A 227 7.96 -14.15 12.92
N PHE A 228 6.81 -13.58 13.25
CA PHE A 228 5.68 -13.51 12.33
C PHE A 228 6.01 -12.67 11.09
N VAL A 229 6.58 -11.47 11.29
CA VAL A 229 7.02 -10.59 10.19
C VAL A 229 8.07 -11.29 9.33
N TYR A 230 9.04 -11.97 9.94
CA TYR A 230 10.06 -12.77 9.24
C TYR A 230 9.44 -13.86 8.36
N LYS A 231 8.53 -14.68 8.91
CA LYS A 231 7.84 -15.73 8.15
C LYS A 231 7.03 -15.16 6.98
N ARG A 232 6.35 -14.04 7.17
CA ARG A 232 5.63 -13.37 6.08
C ARG A 232 6.59 -12.79 5.04
N THR A 233 7.71 -12.21 5.46
CA THR A 233 8.77 -11.70 4.57
C THR A 233 9.34 -12.82 3.68
N LEU A 234 9.58 -14.02 4.26
CA LEU A 234 10.00 -15.19 3.47
C LEU A 234 8.95 -15.58 2.43
N ARG A 235 7.66 -15.57 2.78
CA ARG A 235 6.59 -15.86 1.81
C ARG A 235 6.56 -14.85 0.67
N VAL A 236 6.75 -13.56 0.96
CA VAL A 236 6.84 -12.51 -0.06
C VAL A 236 8.01 -12.78 -0.99
N LEU A 237 9.19 -13.07 -0.45
CA LEU A 237 10.37 -13.40 -1.25
C LEU A 237 10.15 -14.64 -2.13
N LEU A 238 9.49 -15.67 -1.61
CA LEU A 238 9.15 -16.87 -2.38
C LEU A 238 8.13 -16.60 -3.50
N VAL A 239 7.12 -15.76 -3.23
CA VAL A 239 6.17 -15.32 -4.27
C VAL A 239 6.89 -14.53 -5.36
N LEU A 240 7.79 -13.61 -4.98
CA LEU A 240 8.59 -12.86 -5.95
C LEU A 240 9.51 -13.78 -6.76
N LEU A 241 10.15 -14.76 -6.11
CA LEU A 241 11.02 -15.73 -6.79
C LEU A 241 10.24 -16.55 -7.83
N HIS A 242 9.00 -16.93 -7.53
CA HIS A 242 8.18 -17.74 -8.43
C HIS A 242 7.51 -16.92 -9.53
N ASP A 243 6.85 -15.81 -9.17
CA ASP A 243 5.99 -15.07 -10.10
C ASP A 243 6.75 -14.02 -10.92
N VAL A 244 7.73 -13.32 -10.31
CA VAL A 244 8.45 -12.20 -10.93
C VAL A 244 9.92 -12.16 -10.49
N PRO A 245 10.73 -13.20 -10.80
CA PRO A 245 12.11 -13.32 -10.32
C PRO A 245 13.00 -12.17 -10.77
N ASP A 246 12.71 -11.55 -11.93
CA ASP A 246 13.43 -10.41 -12.48
C ASP A 246 13.52 -9.21 -11.51
N VAL A 247 12.53 -9.01 -10.63
CA VAL A 247 12.59 -7.96 -9.58
C VAL A 247 13.71 -8.28 -8.59
N LEU A 248 13.79 -9.52 -8.13
CA LEU A 248 14.87 -9.96 -7.24
C LEU A 248 16.23 -9.84 -7.95
N CYS A 249 16.31 -10.26 -9.22
CA CYS A 249 17.51 -10.12 -10.04
C CYS A 249 17.96 -8.65 -10.17
N CYS A 250 17.05 -7.72 -10.46
CA CYS A 250 17.41 -6.32 -10.70
C CYS A 250 17.85 -5.57 -9.44
N TYR A 251 17.33 -5.95 -8.27
CA TYR A 251 17.59 -5.28 -6.99
C TYR A 251 18.41 -6.12 -5.99
N HIS A 252 18.98 -7.25 -6.42
CA HIS A 252 19.69 -8.20 -5.55
C HIS A 252 20.82 -7.55 -4.73
N LEU A 253 21.56 -6.60 -5.31
CA LEU A 253 22.66 -5.91 -4.63
C LEU A 253 22.15 -5.14 -3.41
N TYR A 254 21.10 -4.35 -3.57
CA TYR A 254 20.51 -3.63 -2.45
C TYR A 254 19.99 -4.58 -1.37
N PHE A 255 19.20 -5.59 -1.76
CA PHE A 255 18.62 -6.53 -0.80
C PHE A 255 19.70 -7.28 -0.02
N CYS A 256 20.75 -7.75 -0.69
CA CYS A 256 21.87 -8.43 -0.03
C CYS A 256 22.73 -7.51 0.85
N ASN A 257 22.75 -6.20 0.59
CA ASN A 257 23.46 -5.23 1.43
C ASN A 257 22.68 -4.91 2.71
N VAL A 258 21.35 -4.87 2.65
CA VAL A 258 20.52 -4.61 3.84
C VAL A 258 20.32 -5.87 4.67
N ILE A 259 20.14 -7.03 4.05
CA ILE A 259 19.92 -8.29 4.77
C ILE A 259 21.25 -8.80 5.35
N PRO A 260 21.35 -9.00 6.67
CA PRO A 260 22.60 -9.43 7.30
C PRO A 260 23.15 -10.75 6.74
N PRO A 261 24.48 -10.95 6.64
CA PRO A 261 25.06 -12.15 6.07
C PRO A 261 24.64 -13.47 6.74
N LYS A 262 24.29 -13.42 8.04
CA LYS A 262 23.80 -14.57 8.81
C LYS A 262 22.42 -15.05 8.34
N CYS A 263 21.64 -14.22 7.64
CA CYS A 263 20.33 -14.56 7.11
C CYS A 263 20.44 -15.34 5.79
N ILE A 264 21.16 -16.46 5.84
CA ILE A 264 21.53 -17.28 4.67
C ILE A 264 20.30 -17.64 3.83
N HIS A 265 19.22 -18.10 4.46
CA HIS A 265 18.02 -18.52 3.74
C HIS A 265 17.38 -17.37 2.93
N MET A 266 17.24 -16.19 3.52
CA MET A 266 16.69 -15.01 2.81
C MET A 266 17.57 -14.61 1.63
N ARG A 267 18.89 -14.55 1.86
CA ARG A 267 19.85 -14.19 0.80
C ARG A 267 19.85 -15.22 -0.32
N ASN A 268 19.76 -16.51 0.00
CA ASN A 268 19.69 -17.57 -0.99
C ASN A 268 18.42 -17.44 -1.84
N ILE A 269 17.24 -17.16 -1.27
CA ILE A 269 16.02 -16.94 -2.07
C ILE A 269 16.24 -15.83 -3.12
N ILE A 270 16.85 -14.72 -2.72
CA ILE A 270 17.13 -13.58 -3.61
C ILE A 270 18.16 -13.97 -4.69
N LEU A 271 19.27 -14.60 -4.29
CA LEU A 271 20.38 -14.94 -5.19
C LEU A 271 20.10 -16.17 -6.08
N SER A 272 19.09 -16.97 -5.74
CA SER A 272 18.59 -18.06 -6.58
C SER A 272 17.63 -17.58 -7.67
N ALA A 273 17.23 -16.31 -7.67
CA ALA A 273 16.40 -15.78 -8.74
C ALA A 273 17.18 -15.74 -10.06
N SER A 274 16.53 -16.19 -11.13
CA SER A 274 17.04 -16.11 -12.50
C SER A 274 16.00 -15.44 -13.39
N PRO A 275 16.41 -14.58 -14.36
CA PRO A 275 15.47 -13.99 -15.31
C PRO A 275 14.64 -15.06 -16.03
N CYS A 276 13.35 -14.81 -16.25
CA CYS A 276 12.43 -15.81 -16.84
C CYS A 276 12.89 -16.37 -18.20
N ASN A 277 13.72 -15.63 -18.94
CA ASN A 277 14.20 -16.00 -20.27
C ASN A 277 15.51 -16.80 -20.26
N ILE A 278 16.07 -17.10 -19.09
CA ILE A 278 17.33 -17.86 -18.95
C ILE A 278 17.01 -19.22 -18.35
N ARG A 279 17.35 -20.28 -19.09
CA ARG A 279 17.32 -21.63 -18.54
C ARG A 279 18.67 -21.92 -17.90
N VAL A 280 18.72 -21.94 -16.57
CA VAL A 280 19.93 -22.31 -15.84
C VAL A 280 20.21 -23.79 -16.11
N PRO A 281 21.38 -24.14 -16.66
CA PRO A 281 21.75 -25.53 -16.91
C PRO A 281 22.01 -26.26 -15.59
N ASP A 282 21.76 -27.58 -15.56
CA ASP A 282 22.00 -28.38 -14.37
C ASP A 282 23.51 -28.43 -14.05
N PRO A 283 23.95 -27.94 -12.87
CA PRO A 283 25.37 -27.87 -12.51
C PRO A 283 26.07 -29.23 -12.46
N PHE A 284 25.33 -30.34 -12.38
CA PHE A 284 25.87 -31.70 -12.40
C PHE A 284 25.99 -32.29 -13.81
N THR A 285 25.60 -31.54 -14.85
CA THR A 285 25.77 -31.97 -16.25
C THR A 285 27.26 -31.96 -16.62
N PRO A 286 27.84 -33.10 -17.07
CA PRO A 286 29.22 -33.13 -17.52
C PRO A 286 29.41 -32.27 -18.78
N ASN A 287 30.54 -31.54 -18.87
CA ASN A 287 30.91 -30.66 -19.99
C ASN A 287 29.90 -29.54 -20.30
N ILE A 288 29.36 -28.89 -19.25
CA ILE A 288 28.45 -27.75 -19.37
C ILE A 288 29.08 -26.56 -20.13
N ASP A 289 28.38 -26.04 -21.15
CA ASP A 289 28.78 -24.82 -21.86
C ASP A 289 27.99 -23.62 -21.32
N ILE A 290 28.69 -22.70 -20.64
CA ILE A 290 28.12 -21.50 -20.02
C ILE A 290 28.44 -20.20 -20.78
N ARG A 291 29.09 -20.30 -21.96
CA ARG A 291 29.68 -19.14 -22.66
C ARG A 291 28.65 -18.12 -23.13
N ARG A 292 27.43 -18.57 -23.44
CA ARG A 292 26.35 -17.71 -23.97
C ARG A 292 25.88 -16.72 -22.91
N GLU A 293 25.70 -17.18 -21.68
CA GLU A 293 25.17 -16.41 -20.56
C GLU A 293 26.25 -15.51 -19.92
N THR A 294 27.51 -15.94 -19.92
CA THR A 294 28.63 -15.15 -19.32
C THR A 294 28.98 -13.89 -20.09
N SER A 295 28.53 -13.76 -21.35
CA SER A 295 28.84 -12.61 -22.20
C SER A 295 28.01 -11.36 -21.90
N LYS A 296 26.91 -11.49 -21.15
CA LYS A 296 25.97 -10.40 -20.85
C LYS A 296 26.05 -10.02 -19.37
N ALA A 297 26.32 -8.74 -19.11
CA ALA A 297 26.27 -8.22 -17.75
C ALA A 297 24.83 -8.30 -17.20
N PRO A 298 24.65 -8.63 -15.91
CA PRO A 298 23.32 -8.61 -15.29
C PRO A 298 22.79 -7.17 -15.22
N ARG A 299 21.47 -7.02 -15.36
CA ARG A 299 20.80 -5.74 -15.15
C ARG A 299 20.79 -5.41 -13.66
N ILE A 300 21.39 -4.28 -13.28
CA ILE A 300 21.42 -3.79 -11.90
C ILE A 300 20.64 -2.47 -11.86
N LEU A 301 19.56 -2.44 -11.10
CA LEU A 301 18.73 -1.23 -10.88
C LEU A 301 18.96 -0.60 -9.50
N SER A 302 19.88 -1.14 -8.70
CA SER A 302 20.26 -0.57 -7.41
C SER A 302 21.17 0.65 -7.59
N GLU A 303 20.95 1.71 -6.81
CA GLU A 303 21.72 2.97 -6.86
C GLU A 303 23.10 2.86 -6.18
N VAL A 304 24.02 2.07 -6.73
CA VAL A 304 25.36 1.86 -6.17
C VAL A 304 26.22 3.14 -6.24
N HIS A 305 26.07 3.94 -7.31
CA HIS A 305 26.84 5.16 -7.51
C HIS A 305 26.44 6.32 -6.60
N ALA A 306 25.19 6.36 -6.13
CA ALA A 306 24.73 7.38 -5.20
C ALA A 306 25.48 7.28 -3.87
N ALA A 307 25.59 6.05 -3.32
CA ALA A 307 26.32 5.80 -2.08
C ALA A 307 27.81 6.18 -2.17
N LEU A 308 28.48 5.91 -3.29
CA LEU A 308 29.88 6.31 -3.50
C LEU A 308 30.04 7.82 -3.57
N SER A 309 29.10 8.50 -4.23
CA SER A 309 29.10 9.96 -4.37
C SER A 309 28.86 10.67 -3.04
N GLU A 310 27.90 10.18 -2.24
CA GLU A 310 27.63 10.69 -0.89
C GLU A 310 28.86 10.57 0.03
N ASN A 311 29.61 9.47 -0.09
CA ASN A 311 30.80 9.22 0.73
C ASN A 311 32.09 9.78 0.11
N LYS A 312 32.01 10.54 -0.99
CA LYS A 312 33.16 11.14 -1.70
C LYS A 312 34.24 10.12 -2.09
N MET A 313 33.86 8.89 -2.43
CA MET A 313 34.77 7.79 -2.78
C MET A 313 34.78 7.52 -4.30
N LYS A 314 34.81 8.58 -5.13
CA LYS A 314 34.81 8.44 -6.60
C LYS A 314 36.13 7.94 -7.15
#